data_AF-A0A6L9ZSK8-F1
#
_entry.id   AF-A0A6L9ZSK8-F1
#
_cell.length_a   1.000
_cell.length_b   1.000
_cell.length_c   1.000
_cell.angle_alpha   90.00
_cell.angle_beta   90.00
_cell.angle_gamma   90.00
#
_symmetry.space_group_name_H-M   'P 1'
#
loop_
_entity.id
_entity.type
_entity.pdbx_description
1 polymer ?
#
loop_
_entity_poly.entity_id
_entity_poly.type
_entity_poly.pdbx_seq_one_letter_code
_entity_poly.pdbx_strand_id
1 'polypeptide(L)' 'MNQCSKDDVEFESQTRWKIEEFHTRIKQLTGLCSCQCRLKQIQINRIACGMLVWNFLMHISSKNRKNNL' A
#
# COMPACT_ATOMS: atom_id res chain seq x y z
N MET A 1 -2.94 36.15 4.81
CA MET A 1 -2.88 34.67 5.02
C MET A 1 -1.88 34.11 4.04
N ASN A 2 -0.81 33.49 4.53
CA ASN A 2 0.37 33.08 3.75
C ASN A 2 0.05 31.80 2.95
N GLN A 3 0.14 31.86 1.62
CA GLN A 3 -0.19 30.76 0.69
C GLN A 3 0.54 29.45 1.07
N CYS A 4 1.81 29.59 1.48
CA CYS A 4 2.71 28.51 1.90
C CYS A 4 2.11 27.56 2.96
N SER A 5 1.39 28.10 3.95
CA SER A 5 0.82 27.27 5.03
C SER A 5 -0.37 26.41 4.58
N LYS A 6 -1.06 26.78 3.48
CA LYS A 6 -2.18 26.00 2.96
C LYS A 6 -1.68 24.86 2.08
N ASP A 7 -0.65 25.13 1.30
CA ASP A 7 -0.02 24.16 0.41
C ASP A 7 0.59 23.01 1.22
N ASP A 8 1.22 23.30 2.37
CA ASP A 8 1.76 22.28 3.28
C ASP A 8 0.67 21.36 3.84
N VAL A 9 -0.46 21.93 4.27
CA VAL A 9 -1.60 21.15 4.81
C VAL A 9 -2.22 20.27 3.74
N GLU A 10 -2.32 20.77 2.50
CA GLU A 10 -2.83 20.00 1.37
C GLU A 10 -1.89 18.83 1.02
N PHE A 11 -0.57 19.07 1.00
CA PHE A 11 0.43 18.04 0.76
C PHE A 11 0.35 16.89 1.78
N GLU A 12 0.26 17.22 3.07
CA GLU A 12 0.11 16.25 4.15
C GLU A 12 -1.19 15.42 4.01
N SER A 13 -2.29 16.08 3.67
CA SER A 13 -3.58 15.43 3.44
C SER A 13 -3.54 14.45 2.26
N GLN A 14 -3.01 14.90 1.11
CA GLN A 14 -2.86 14.05 -0.08
C GLN A 14 -1.94 12.84 0.19
N THR A 15 -0.88 13.04 0.96
CA THR A 15 0.05 11.97 1.34
C THR A 15 -0.64 10.92 2.21
N ARG A 16 -1.42 11.35 3.21
CA ARG A 16 -2.23 10.43 4.04
C ARG A 16 -3.21 9.62 3.22
N TRP A 17 -3.97 10.28 2.34
CA TRP A 17 -4.94 9.60 1.47
C TRP A 17 -4.29 8.53 0.59
N LYS A 18 -3.13 8.82 -0.01
CA LYS A 18 -2.39 7.85 -0.82
C LYS A 18 -1.93 6.64 0.00
N ILE A 19 -1.50 6.86 1.24
CA ILE A 19 -1.09 5.78 2.15
C ILE A 19 -2.29 4.91 2.54
N GLU A 20 -3.43 5.51 2.85
CA GLU A 20 -4.66 4.79 3.18
C GLU A 20 -5.21 3.97 2.01
N GLU A 21 -5.19 4.54 0.81
CA GLU A 21 -5.56 3.84 -0.42
C GLU A 21 -4.65 2.62 -0.64
N PHE A 22 -3.34 2.80 -0.50
CA PHE A 22 -2.36 1.71 -0.58
C PHE A 22 -2.65 0.59 0.41
N HIS A 23 -2.86 0.92 1.69
CA HIS A 23 -3.19 -0.07 2.71
C HIS A 23 -4.51 -0.79 2.41
N THR A 24 -5.52 -0.08 1.91
CA THR A 24 -6.83 -0.66 1.56
C THR A 24 -6.68 -1.65 0.41
N ARG A 25 -6.00 -1.26 -0.67
CA ARG A 25 -5.75 -2.14 -1.82
C ARG A 25 -4.94 -3.39 -1.43
N ILE A 26 -3.91 -3.25 -0.60
CA ILE A 26 -3.13 -4.40 -0.11
C ILE A 26 -4.00 -5.34 0.71
N LYS A 27 -4.77 -4.81 1.67
CA LYS A 27 -5.67 -5.61 2.51
C LYS A 27 -6.67 -6.39 1.68
N GLN A 28 -7.25 -5.75 0.67
CA GLN A 28 -8.24 -6.36 -0.23
C GLN A 28 -7.64 -7.45 -1.11
N LEU A 29 -6.51 -7.18 -1.78
CA LEU A 29 -5.92 -8.14 -2.73
C LEU A 29 -5.29 -9.36 -2.04
N THR A 30 -4.72 -9.18 -0.86
CA THR A 30 -3.95 -10.25 -0.19
C THR A 30 -4.71 -10.95 0.94
N GLY A 31 -5.92 -10.48 1.29
CA GLY A 31 -6.71 -11.05 2.38
C GLY A 31 -6.03 -10.90 3.75
N LEU A 32 -5.26 -9.83 3.93
CA LEU A 32 -4.40 -9.61 5.09
C LEU A 32 -5.20 -9.51 6.40
N CYS A 33 -6.45 -9.03 6.32
CA CYS A 33 -7.36 -8.92 7.45
C CYS A 33 -7.95 -10.26 7.94
N SER A 34 -7.82 -11.34 7.17
CA SER A 34 -8.40 -12.65 7.52
C SER A 34 -7.49 -13.50 8.42
N CYS A 35 -6.34 -12.98 8.85
CA CYS A 35 -5.40 -13.71 9.69
C CYS A 35 -5.94 -13.88 11.12
N GLN A 36 -6.25 -15.11 11.52
CA GLN A 36 -6.71 -15.46 12.89
C GLN A 36 -5.55 -15.85 13.83
N CYS A 37 -4.29 -15.63 13.41
CA CYS A 37 -3.13 -16.01 14.20
C CYS A 37 -3.02 -15.14 15.47
N ARG A 38 -2.81 -15.76 16.64
CA ARG A 38 -2.66 -15.05 17.93
C ARG A 38 -1.23 -14.59 18.21
N LEU A 39 -0.25 -15.17 17.51
CA LEU A 39 1.16 -14.84 17.70
C LEU A 39 1.55 -13.62 16.84
N LYS A 40 2.11 -12.59 17.50
CA LYS A 40 2.58 -11.36 16.85
C LYS A 40 3.57 -11.63 15.71
N GLN A 41 4.48 -12.58 15.89
CA GLN A 41 5.48 -12.93 14.86
C GLN A 41 4.83 -13.44 13.58
N ILE A 42 3.80 -14.29 13.70
CA ILE A 42 3.08 -14.84 12.53
C ILE A 42 2.27 -13.74 11.85
N GLN A 43 1.66 -12.84 12.62
CA GLN A 43 0.94 -11.68 12.07
C GLN A 43 1.89 -10.78 11.26
N ILE A 44 3.09 -10.48 11.78
CA ILE A 44 4.09 -9.70 11.06
C ILE A 44 4.56 -10.43 9.80
N ASN A 45 4.83 -11.73 9.87
CA ASN A 45 5.21 -12.52 8.70
C ASN A 45 4.11 -12.51 7.62
N ARG A 46 2.83 -12.57 8.02
CA ARG A 46 1.69 -12.47 7.10
C ARG A 46 1.62 -11.10 6.42
N ILE A 47 1.88 -10.02 7.16
CA ILE A 47 1.98 -8.66 6.61
C ILE A 47 3.13 -8.56 5.61
N ALA A 48 4.31 -9.07 5.95
CA ALA A 48 5.48 -9.08 5.07
C ALA A 48 5.20 -9.86 3.78
N CYS A 49 4.59 -11.04 3.88
CA CYS A 49 4.16 -11.84 2.74
C CYS A 49 3.19 -11.07 1.82
N GLY A 50 2.19 -10.39 2.39
CA GLY A 50 1.26 -9.56 1.62
C GLY A 50 1.95 -8.40 0.90
N MET A 51 2.91 -7.74 1.55
CA MET A 51 3.70 -6.66 0.93
C MET A 51 4.58 -7.17 -0.23
N LEU A 52 5.19 -8.36 -0.08
CA LEU A 52 6.00 -8.98 -1.14
C LEU A 52 5.16 -9.33 -2.36
N VAL A 53 3.98 -9.94 -2.17
CA VAL A 53 3.05 -10.26 -3.26
C VAL A 53 2.61 -8.99 -3.99
N TRP A 54 2.28 -7.93 -3.26
CA TRP A 54 1.93 -6.65 -3.87
C TRP A 54 3.07 -6.08 -4.73
N ASN A 55 4.30 -6.08 -4.22
CA ASN A 55 5.46 -5.58 -4.96
C ASN A 55 5.70 -6.39 -6.24
N PHE A 56 5.57 -7.71 -6.16
CA PHE A 56 5.68 -8.60 -7.32
C PHE A 56 4.60 -8.34 -8.37
N LEU A 57 3.34 -8.13 -7.96
CA LEU A 57 2.25 -7.79 -8.88
C LEU A 57 2.50 -6.45 -9.59
N MET A 58 2.98 -5.43 -8.87
CA MET A 58 3.33 -4.13 -9.45
C MET A 58 4.50 -4.25 -10.44
N HIS A 59 5.48 -5.10 -10.12
CA HIS A 59 6.60 -5.40 -11.01
C HIS A 59 6.12 -6.09 -12.30
N ILE A 60 5.26 -7.11 -12.18
CA ILE A 60 4.66 -7.81 -13.33
C ILE A 60 3.85 -6.85 -14.19
N SER A 61 2.98 -6.03 -13.58
CA SER A 61 2.17 -5.06 -14.32
C SER A 61 3.05 -4.08 -15.09
N SER A 62 4.12 -3.58 -14.45
CA SER A 62 5.09 -2.70 -15.11
C SER A 62 5.84 -3.37 -16.25
N LYS A 63 6.20 -4.66 -16.09
CA LYS A 63 6.85 -5.46 -17.14
C LYS A 63 5.90 -5.74 -18.30
N ASN A 64 4.67 -6.17 -18.02
CA ASN A 64 3.64 -6.40 -19.04
C ASN A 64 3.31 -5.13 -19.83
N ARG A 65 3.30 -3.97 -19.18
CA ARG A 65 3.12 -2.67 -19.85
C ARG A 65 4.25 -2.34 -20.83
N LYS A 66 5.49 -2.71 -20.50
CA LYS A 66 6.65 -2.54 -21.41
C LYS A 66 6.67 -3.56 -22.55
N ASN A 67 6.10 -4.75 -22.35
CA ASN A 67 6.02 -5.78 -23.38
C ASN A 67 4.85 -5.58 -24.37
N ASN A 68 3.86 -4.74 -24.02
CA ASN A 68 2.72 -4.36 -24.88
C ASN A 68 2.91 -3.00 -25.57
N LEU A 69 4.12 -2.42 -25.50
CA LEU A 69 4.57 -1.23 -26.23
C LEU A 69 5.70 -1.66 -27.18
#